data_AF-A0A9E2GJQ4-F1
#
_entry.id   AF-A0A9E2GJQ4-F1
#
_cell.length_a   1.000
_cell.length_b   1.000
_cell.length_c   1.000
_cell.angle_alpha   90.00
_cell.angle_beta   90.00
_cell.angle_gamma   90.00
#
_symmetry.space_group_name_H-M   'P 1'
#
loop_
_entity.id
_entity.type
_entity.pdbx_description
1 polymer ?
#
loop_
_entity_poly.entity_id
_entity_poly.type
_entity_poly.pdbx_seq_one_letter_code
_entity_poly.pdbx_strand_id
1 'polypeptide(L)'
;MKSVRDLELGFRDAENYRRRENKNLFNNIFLRTPDLDLLCEPNVFFLVGEKGTGKTAYAVYLSNNDYKNHRASLRYIRETEYQKFVEMKKARNLTLSDY
;
A
#
# COMPACT_ATOMS: atom_id res chain seq x y z
N MET A 1 -26.05 18.02 12.02
CA MET A 1 -24.87 17.28 12.54
C MET A 1 -25.26 15.82 12.65
N LYS A 2 -24.41 14.90 12.17
CA LYS A 2 -24.61 13.46 12.40
C LYS A 2 -24.51 13.15 13.89
N SER A 3 -25.24 12.15 14.38
CA SER A 3 -25.07 11.71 15.77
C SER A 3 -23.71 11.00 15.91
N VAL A 4 -23.16 10.95 17.12
CA VAL A 4 -21.90 10.24 17.39
C VAL A 4 -21.98 8.76 16.96
N ARG A 5 -23.17 8.16 17.02
CA ARG A 5 -23.41 6.77 16.62
C ARG A 5 -23.35 6.55 15.11
N ASP A 6 -23.52 7.61 14.32
CA ASP A 6 -23.49 7.57 12.86
C ASP A 6 -22.11 7.98 12.29
N LEU A 7 -21.10 8.13 13.15
CA LEU A 7 -19.75 8.45 12.73
C LEU A 7 -19.06 7.21 12.16
N GLU A 8 -18.57 7.37 10.93
CA GLU A 8 -17.76 6.36 10.27
C GLU A 8 -16.28 6.68 10.52
N LEU A 9 -15.67 5.95 11.44
CA LEU A 9 -14.26 6.17 11.86
C LEU A 9 -13.25 5.45 10.95
N GLY A 10 -13.74 4.56 10.08
CA GLY A 10 -12.91 3.75 9.20
C GLY A 10 -12.13 2.64 9.92
N PHE A 11 -10.99 2.25 9.35
CA PHE A 11 -10.16 1.14 9.78
C PHE A 11 -8.80 1.63 10.26
N ARG A 12 -8.30 0.98 11.32
CA ARG A 12 -6.93 1.22 11.80
C ARG A 12 -5.88 0.72 10.81
N ASP A 13 -6.18 -0.40 10.15
CA ASP A 13 -5.27 -1.02 9.19
C ASP A 13 -5.64 -0.58 7.76
N ALA A 14 -4.66 0.04 7.10
CA ALA A 14 -4.76 0.60 5.77
C ALA A 14 -5.17 -0.44 4.71
N GLU A 15 -4.81 -1.71 4.91
CA GLU A 15 -5.11 -2.77 3.93
C GLU A 15 -6.61 -2.93 3.67
N ASN A 16 -7.46 -2.65 4.68
CA ASN A 16 -8.91 -2.76 4.57
C ASN A 16 -9.51 -1.78 3.55
N TYR A 17 -8.82 -0.69 3.26
CA TYR A 17 -9.25 0.31 2.29
C TYR A 17 -8.99 -0.10 0.84
N ARG A 18 -8.33 -1.23 0.59
CA ARG A 18 -8.19 -1.81 -0.75
C ARG A 18 -9.53 -2.27 -1.32
N ARG A 19 -10.48 -2.64 -0.45
CA ARG A 19 -11.82 -3.05 -0.89
C ARG A 19 -12.51 -1.87 -1.56
N ARG A 20 -13.18 -2.14 -2.69
CA ARG A 20 -13.83 -1.10 -3.51
C ARG A 20 -14.85 -0.29 -2.71
N GLU A 21 -15.57 -0.92 -1.80
CA GLU A 21 -16.51 -0.28 -0.87
C GLU A 21 -15.87 0.79 0.02
N ASN A 22 -14.61 0.59 0.43
CA ASN A 22 -13.89 1.47 1.36
C ASN A 22 -13.05 2.53 0.65
N LYS A 23 -12.87 2.43 -0.67
CA LYS A 23 -12.04 3.36 -1.47
C LYS A 23 -12.50 4.80 -1.33
N ASN A 24 -13.81 5.05 -1.39
CA ASN A 24 -14.37 6.41 -1.31
C ASN A 24 -14.11 7.04 0.06
N LEU A 25 -14.35 6.29 1.14
CA LEU A 25 -14.04 6.74 2.49
C LEU A 25 -12.55 7.07 2.61
N PHE A 26 -11.68 6.18 2.13
CA PHE A 26 -10.24 6.36 2.20
C PHE A 26 -9.77 7.63 1.49
N ASN A 27 -10.29 7.89 0.29
CA ASN A 27 -9.94 9.07 -0.49
C ASN A 27 -10.28 10.40 0.21
N ASN A 28 -11.25 10.39 1.12
CA ASN A 28 -11.66 11.56 1.90
C ASN A 28 -10.84 11.75 3.18
N ILE A 29 -10.44 10.66 3.83
CA ILE A 29 -9.74 10.73 5.13
C ILE A 29 -8.22 10.65 5.02
N PHE A 30 -7.69 10.15 3.90
CA PHE A 30 -6.25 10.01 3.71
C PHE A 30 -5.60 11.38 3.55
N LEU A 31 -4.69 11.71 4.47
CA LEU A 31 -3.91 12.94 4.42
C LEU A 31 -2.82 12.82 3.36
N ARG A 32 -2.93 13.61 2.30
CA ARG A 32 -1.93 13.70 1.24
C ARG A 32 -0.85 14.68 1.68
N THR A 33 0.35 14.18 1.92
CA THR A 33 1.53 15.00 2.22
C THR A 33 2.39 15.14 0.94
N PRO A 34 3.43 16.00 0.97
CA PRO A 34 4.42 16.06 -0.12
C PRO A 34 5.11 14.73 -0.41
N ASP A 35 5.18 13.82 0.57
CA ASP A 35 5.80 12.50 0.39
C ASP A 35 5.08 11.66 -0.68
N LEU A 36 3.76 11.87 -0.86
CA LEU A 36 3.00 11.18 -1.91
C LEU A 36 3.52 11.53 -3.31
N ASP A 37 3.96 12.77 -3.50
CA ASP A 37 4.53 13.24 -4.76
C ASP A 37 5.94 12.71 -4.96
N LEU A 38 6.76 12.73 -3.91
CA LEU A 38 8.11 12.17 -3.93
C LEU A 38 8.11 10.68 -4.29
N LEU A 39 7.12 9.93 -3.82
CA LEU A 39 6.97 8.50 -4.16
C LEU A 39 6.68 8.23 -5.64
N CYS A 40 6.29 9.25 -6.40
CA CYS A 40 6.08 9.14 -7.85
C CYS A 40 7.35 9.49 -8.65
N GLU A 41 8.43 9.93 -8.00
CA GLU A 41 9.68 10.27 -8.68
C GLU A 41 10.42 9.00 -9.13
N PRO A 42 11.01 8.99 -10.35
CA PRO A 42 11.65 7.81 -10.92
C PRO A 42 12.90 7.34 -10.15
N ASN A 43 13.50 8.21 -9.32
CA ASN A 43 14.67 7.94 -8.49
C ASN A 43 14.31 7.48 -7.06
N VAL A 44 13.01 7.40 -6.71
CA VAL A 44 12.57 6.98 -5.37
C VAL A 44 12.08 5.53 -5.41
N PHE A 45 12.74 4.66 -4.64
CA PHE A 45 12.48 3.22 -4.64
C PHE A 45 11.95 2.68 -3.31
N PHE A 46 12.17 3.41 -2.20
CA PHE A 46 11.87 2.91 -0.87
C PHE A 46 11.13 3.95 -0.04
N LEU A 47 10.09 3.48 0.65
CA LEU A 47 9.41 4.23 1.70
C LEU A 47 9.71 3.57 3.05
N VAL A 48 10.55 4.22 3.86
CA VAL A 48 11.02 3.70 5.15
C VAL A 48 10.59 4.63 6.28
N GLY A 49 10.28 4.07 7.44
CA GLY A 49 9.85 4.82 8.60
C GLY A 49 9.29 3.93 9.71
N GLU A 50 9.05 4.51 10.88
CA GLU A 50 8.60 3.79 12.07
C GLU A 50 7.20 3.18 11.93
N LYS A 51 6.85 2.23 12.81
CA LYS A 51 5.51 1.63 12.81
C LYS A 51 4.45 2.70 13.09
N GLY A 52 3.40 2.74 12.27
CA GLY A 52 2.32 3.71 12.41
C GLY A 52 2.48 5.00 11.62
N THR A 53 3.60 5.22 10.92
CA THR A 53 3.82 6.42 10.09
C THR A 53 3.03 6.45 8.77
N GLY A 54 2.12 5.50 8.53
CA GLY A 54 1.25 5.51 7.36
C GLY A 54 1.85 4.94 6.06
N LYS A 55 3.01 4.28 6.08
CA LYS A 55 3.64 3.68 4.88
C LYS A 55 2.68 2.83 4.04
N THR A 56 1.95 1.92 4.70
CA THR A 56 0.95 1.07 4.04
C THR A 56 -0.21 1.89 3.47
N ALA A 57 -0.57 3.01 4.10
CA ALA A 57 -1.61 3.91 3.63
C ALA A 57 -1.24 4.58 2.30
N TYR A 58 0.02 5.03 2.12
CA TYR A 58 0.51 5.53 0.83
C TYR A 58 0.40 4.47 -0.26
N ALA A 59 0.89 3.26 0.02
CA ALA A 59 0.88 2.15 -0.93
C ALA A 59 -0.55 1.77 -1.36
N VAL A 60 -1.48 1.67 -0.40
CA VAL A 60 -2.90 1.42 -0.67
C VAL A 60 -3.51 2.56 -1.47
N TYR A 61 -3.25 3.82 -1.10
CA TYR A 61 -3.81 4.99 -1.76
C TYR A 61 -3.41 5.05 -3.25
N LEU A 62 -2.11 4.88 -3.53
CA LEU A 62 -1.58 4.84 -4.89
C LEU A 62 -2.15 3.67 -5.68
N SER A 63 -2.26 2.48 -5.09
CA SER A 63 -2.82 1.31 -5.79
C SER A 63 -4.33 1.43 -6.08
N ASN A 64 -5.04 2.23 -5.28
CA ASN A 64 -6.47 2.43 -5.44
C ASN A 64 -6.81 3.46 -6.52
N ASN A 65 -5.90 4.38 -6.87
CA ASN A 65 -6.20 5.57 -7.66
C ASN A 65 -5.19 5.79 -8.78
N ASP A 66 -5.65 6.33 -9.90
CA ASP A 66 -4.75 6.93 -10.90
C ASP A 66 -4.26 8.29 -10.36
N TYR A 67 -3.08 8.32 -9.76
CA TYR A 67 -2.52 9.52 -9.14
C TYR A 67 -1.50 10.17 -10.07
N LYS A 68 -1.78 11.39 -10.57
CA LYS A 68 -0.89 12.12 -11.50
C LYS A 68 -0.42 11.27 -12.69
N ASN A 69 -1.33 10.53 -13.32
CA ASN A 69 -1.04 9.58 -14.41
C ASN A 69 -0.13 8.39 -14.04
N HIS A 70 0.06 8.11 -12.75
CA HIS A 70 0.73 6.90 -12.28
C HIS A 70 -0.29 5.82 -11.96
N ARG A 71 -0.02 4.61 -12.46
CA ARG A 71 -0.72 3.39 -12.08
C ARG A 71 0.17 2.58 -11.17
N ALA A 72 -0.33 2.28 -9.98
CA ALA A 72 0.38 1.43 -9.03
C ALA A 72 -0.35 0.09 -8.85
N SER A 73 0.43 -0.94 -8.51
CA SER A 73 -0.09 -2.22 -8.07
C SER A 73 0.55 -2.57 -6.73
N LEU A 74 -0.23 -3.17 -5.84
CA LEU A 74 0.23 -3.54 -4.50
C LEU A 74 0.37 -5.05 -4.41
N ARG A 75 1.59 -5.52 -4.14
CA ARG A 75 1.91 -6.92 -3.88
C ARG A 75 2.48 -7.05 -2.49
N TYR A 76 1.94 -7.98 -1.71
CA TYR A 76 2.47 -8.33 -0.40
C TYR A 76 3.39 -9.51 -0.56
N ILE A 77 4.58 -9.44 0.03
CA ILE A 77 5.48 -10.57 0.18
C ILE A 77 5.43 -10.96 1.66
N ARG A 78 4.83 -12.11 1.95
CA ARG A 78 4.83 -12.69 3.29
C ARG A 78 6.20 -13.28 3.61
N GLU A 79 6.48 -13.47 4.89
CA GLU A 79 7.74 -14.08 5.34
C GLU A 79 7.98 -15.47 4.71
N THR A 80 6.93 -16.30 4.63
CA THR A 80 7.00 -17.63 4.03
C THR A 80 7.28 -17.59 2.52
N GLU A 81 6.77 -16.58 1.83
CA GLU A 81 7.03 -16.34 0.40
C GLU A 81 8.46 -15.85 0.18
N TYR A 82 8.94 -14.96 1.04
CA TYR A 82 10.31 -14.50 1.02
C TYR A 82 11.31 -15.64 1.25
N GLN A 83 11.04 -16.53 2.21
CA GLN A 83 11.88 -17.71 2.45
C GLN A 83 11.96 -18.61 1.21
N LYS A 84 10.82 -18.90 0.57
CA LYS A 84 10.78 -19.64 -0.71
C LYS A 84 11.62 -18.95 -1.79
N PHE A 85 11.51 -17.63 -1.91
CA PHE A 85 12.30 -16.87 -2.87
C PHE A 85 13.82 -17.00 -2.60
N VAL A 86 14.24 -16.90 -1.34
CA VAL A 86 15.64 -17.08 -0.94
C VAL A 86 16.15 -18.50 -1.24
N GLU A 87 15.34 -19.52 -0.98
CA GLU A 87 15.67 -20.91 -1.30
C GLU A 87 15.79 -21.14 -2.82
N MET A 88 14.85 -20.63 -3.61
CA MET A 88 14.92 -20.69 -5.08
C MET A 88 16.16 -19.99 -5.63
N LYS A 89 16.55 -18.84 -5.05
CA LYS A 89 17.80 -18.16 -5.38
C LYS A 89 19.02 -19.03 -5.09
N LYS A 90 19.09 -19.66 -3.92
CA LYS A 90 20.19 -20.58 -3.55
C LYS A 90 20.24 -21.79 -4.49
N ALA A 91 19.09 -22.33 -4.87
CA ALA A 91 18.97 -23.46 -5.80
C ALA A 91 19.15 -23.07 -7.28
N ARG A 92 19.37 -21.79 -7.61
CA ARG A 92 19.42 -21.23 -8.98
C ARG A 92 18.16 -21.48 -9.82
N ASN A 93 17.02 -21.68 -9.16
CA ASN A 93 15.72 -22.00 -9.76
C ASN A 93 14.77 -20.79 -9.80
N LEU A 94 15.31 -19.56 -9.76
CA LEU A 94 14.51 -18.32 -9.79
C LEU A 94 13.61 -18.21 -11.03
N THR A 95 14.00 -18.84 -12.15
CA THR A 95 13.23 -18.85 -13.40
C THR A 95 11.92 -19.65 -13.33
N LEU A 96 11.72 -20.46 -12.29
CA LEU A 96 10.49 -21.25 -12.07
C LEU A 96 9.43 -20.51 -11.23
N SER A 97 9.69 -19.25 -10.89
CA SER A 97 8.84 -18.45 -10.01
C SER A 97 8.01 -17.45 -10.80
N ASP A 98 6.68 -17.48 -10.64
CA ASP A 98 5.74 -16.52 -11.25
C ASP A 98 5.70 -15.14 -10.54
N TYR A 99 6.78 -14.78 -9.85
CA TYR A 99 6.86 -13.53 -9.06
C TYR A 99 7.12 -12.31 -9.94
#